data_AF-A0A0Q1BVJ9-F1
#
_entry.id   AF-A0A0Q1BVJ9-F1
#
_cell.length_a   1.000
_cell.length_b   1.000
_cell.length_c   1.000
_cell.angle_alpha   90.00
_cell.angle_beta   90.00
_cell.angle_gamma   90.00
#
_symmetry.space_group_name_H-M   'P 1'
#
loop_
_entity.id
_entity.type
_entity.pdbx_description
1 polymer ?
#
loop_
_entity_poly.entity_id
_entity_poly.type
_entity_poly.pdbx_seq_one_letter_code
_entity_poly.pdbx_strand_id
1 'polypeptide(L)'
;MTEIEIHSPTVITDGGMTELEWGRVARRRTPVVELLGLVVNQLGTELGEAEWTHGWIGLGGTARFEWASGPLLTEVLDVLLPATYDGELDGIPGLRMTEAETNWAILRWLPAPPTRLYLTRLPALDQARADFASSQAST
;
A
#
# COMPACT_ATOMS: atom_id res chain seq x y z
N MET A 1 -27.47 -5.24 28.66
CA MET A 1 -27.08 -4.28 27.62
C MET A 1 -25.56 -4.33 27.60
N THR A 2 -24.99 -5.12 26.69
CA THR A 2 -23.54 -5.32 26.58
C THR A 2 -22.97 -4.16 25.80
N GLU A 3 -22.12 -3.35 26.43
CA GLU A 3 -21.24 -2.41 25.72
C GLU A 3 -20.34 -3.21 24.80
N ILE A 4 -20.41 -2.92 23.50
CA ILE A 4 -19.45 -3.42 22.53
C ILE A 4 -18.31 -2.40 22.57
N GLU A 5 -17.21 -2.72 23.26
CA GLU A 5 -15.97 -1.94 23.16
C GLU A 5 -15.45 -2.09 21.73
N ILE A 6 -15.55 -1.02 20.94
CA ILE A 6 -14.97 -0.97 19.60
C ILE A 6 -13.49 -0.64 19.79
N HIS A 7 -12.62 -1.65 19.69
CA HIS A 7 -11.17 -1.44 19.75
C HIS A 7 -10.69 -0.85 18.43
N SER A 8 -10.08 0.34 18.47
CA SER A 8 -9.46 0.93 17.28
C SER A 8 -8.25 0.13 16.82
N PRO A 9 -8.04 -0.05 15.49
CA PRO A 9 -6.85 -0.72 14.98
C PRO A 9 -5.58 0.02 15.41
N THR A 10 -4.58 -0.72 15.88
CA THR A 10 -3.28 -0.16 16.27
C THR A 10 -2.26 -0.46 15.18
N VAL A 11 -1.83 0.57 14.45
CA VAL A 11 -0.81 0.46 13.38
C VAL A 11 0.55 0.15 13.98
N ILE A 12 1.25 -0.83 13.42
CA ILE A 12 2.58 -1.23 13.86
C ILE A 12 3.64 -0.34 13.19
N THR A 13 4.31 0.51 13.98
CA THR A 13 5.32 1.47 13.48
C THR A 13 6.77 1.11 13.83
N ASP A 14 7.00 0.05 14.63
CA ASP A 14 8.33 -0.30 15.14
C ASP A 14 9.34 -0.67 14.04
N GLY A 15 10.62 -0.41 14.28
CA GLY A 15 11.70 -0.65 13.31
C GLY A 15 12.02 -2.13 13.03
N GLY A 16 11.33 -3.07 13.71
CA GLY A 16 11.49 -4.50 13.57
C GLY A 16 10.16 -5.22 13.31
N MET A 17 10.23 -6.49 12.93
CA MET A 17 9.07 -7.36 12.78
C MET A 17 8.73 -8.05 14.10
N THR A 18 7.45 -8.06 14.45
CA THR A 18 6.89 -8.80 15.58
C THR A 18 6.82 -10.31 15.31
N GLU A 19 6.65 -11.12 16.34
CA GLU A 19 6.46 -12.58 16.20
C GLU A 19 5.23 -12.93 15.34
N LEU A 20 4.14 -12.17 15.53
CA LEU A 20 2.89 -12.29 14.76
C LEU A 20 3.14 -12.05 13.27
N GLU A 21 3.90 -11.02 12.92
CA GLU A 21 4.26 -10.71 11.55
C GLU A 21 5.14 -11.80 10.93
N TRP A 22 6.13 -12.32 11.68
CA TRP A 22 6.97 -13.43 11.20
C TRP A 22 6.18 -14.70 10.91
N GLY A 23 5.11 -14.98 11.66
CA GLY A 23 4.23 -16.11 11.42
C GLY A 23 3.46 -16.05 10.10
N ARG A 24 3.25 -14.85 9.53
CA ARG A 24 2.47 -14.64 8.29
C ARG A 24 3.31 -14.45 7.02
N VAL A 25 4.61 -14.18 7.14
CA VAL A 25 5.48 -13.97 5.97
C VAL A 25 5.86 -15.30 5.32
N ALA A 26 5.57 -15.44 4.02
CA ALA A 26 6.05 -16.56 3.22
C ALA A 26 7.52 -16.34 2.79
N ARG A 27 8.20 -17.38 2.30
CA ARG A 27 9.64 -17.32 1.91
C ARG A 27 9.92 -17.91 0.54
N ARG A 28 8.94 -17.94 -0.36
CA ARG A 28 9.00 -18.82 -1.55
C ARG A 28 9.30 -18.09 -2.87
N ARG A 29 9.41 -16.75 -2.90
CA ARG A 29 9.62 -15.97 -4.14
C ARG A 29 10.73 -14.93 -4.00
N THR A 30 11.06 -14.24 -5.10
CA THR A 30 11.88 -13.03 -5.00
C THR A 30 11.10 -11.98 -4.19
N PRO A 31 11.75 -11.24 -3.26
CA PRO A 31 11.06 -10.34 -2.35
C PRO A 31 10.14 -9.32 -3.03
N VAL A 32 10.55 -8.78 -4.17
CA VAL A 32 9.75 -7.84 -4.95
C VAL A 32 8.47 -8.48 -5.51
N VAL A 33 8.56 -9.69 -6.06
CA VAL A 33 7.39 -10.40 -6.61
C VAL A 33 6.44 -10.82 -5.49
N GLU A 34 6.99 -11.19 -4.34
CA GLU A 34 6.21 -11.50 -3.15
C GLU A 34 5.46 -10.27 -2.64
N LEU A 35 6.16 -9.15 -2.45
CA LEU A 35 5.57 -7.91 -2.00
C LEU A 35 4.47 -7.41 -2.95
N LEU A 36 4.71 -7.43 -4.27
CA LEU A 36 3.69 -7.04 -5.25
C LEU A 36 2.48 -7.98 -5.21
N GLY A 37 2.69 -9.28 -5.01
CA GLY A 37 1.59 -10.24 -4.85
C GLY A 37 0.76 -9.96 -3.61
N LEU A 38 1.40 -9.64 -2.48
CA LEU A 38 0.72 -9.27 -1.24
C LEU A 38 -0.07 -7.97 -1.41
N VAL A 39 0.53 -6.94 -2.02
CA VAL A 39 -0.12 -5.63 -2.28
C VAL A 39 -1.35 -5.81 -3.16
N VAL A 40 -1.22 -6.48 -4.31
CA VAL A 40 -2.35 -6.67 -5.24
C VAL A 40 -3.45 -7.50 -4.59
N ASN A 41 -3.10 -8.55 -3.84
CA ASN A 41 -4.09 -9.38 -3.15
C ASN A 41 -4.83 -8.60 -2.05
N GLN A 42 -4.10 -7.85 -1.21
CA GLN A 42 -4.70 -7.08 -0.12
C GLN A 42 -5.62 -5.97 -0.68
N LEU A 43 -5.15 -5.19 -1.65
CA LEU A 43 -5.96 -4.14 -2.27
C LEU A 43 -7.15 -4.72 -3.03
N GLY A 44 -6.99 -5.84 -3.73
CA GLY A 44 -8.08 -6.52 -4.43
C GLY A 44 -9.13 -7.10 -3.49
N THR A 45 -8.73 -7.52 -2.30
CA THR A 45 -9.66 -8.05 -1.28
C THR A 45 -10.44 -6.92 -0.61
N GLU A 46 -9.76 -5.85 -0.20
CA GLU A 46 -10.37 -4.78 0.61
C GLU A 46 -11.00 -3.65 -0.21
N LEU A 47 -10.50 -3.39 -1.43
CA LEU A 47 -10.93 -2.27 -2.27
C LEU A 47 -11.54 -2.71 -3.62
N GLY A 48 -11.78 -4.02 -3.78
CA GLY A 48 -12.08 -4.71 -5.04
C GLY A 48 -13.32 -4.26 -5.84
N GLU A 49 -14.04 -3.23 -5.40
CA GLU A 49 -15.22 -2.70 -6.09
C GLU A 49 -14.98 -1.37 -6.85
N ALA A 50 -13.83 -0.73 -6.69
CA ALA A 50 -13.54 0.52 -7.39
C ALA A 50 -12.99 0.25 -8.81
N GLU A 51 -13.59 0.86 -9.85
CA GLU A 51 -12.98 0.90 -11.19
C GLU A 51 -11.75 1.83 -11.16
N TRP A 52 -10.57 1.23 -11.08
CA TRP A 52 -9.28 1.90 -11.12
C TRP A 52 -8.32 1.18 -12.06
N THR A 53 -7.45 1.94 -12.70
CA THR A 53 -6.39 1.39 -13.55
C THR A 53 -5.12 1.34 -12.73
N HIS A 54 -4.47 0.18 -12.67
CA HIS A 54 -3.22 0.04 -11.93
C HIS A 54 -2.11 -0.62 -12.78
N GLY A 55 -0.87 -0.29 -12.45
CA GLY A 55 0.32 -0.88 -13.04
C GLY A 55 1.40 -1.07 -11.97
N TRP A 56 2.30 -2.02 -12.21
CA TRP A 56 3.43 -2.24 -11.32
C TRP A 56 4.69 -2.61 -12.07
N ILE A 57 5.83 -2.29 -11.45
CA ILE A 57 7.16 -2.67 -11.91
C ILE A 57 7.93 -3.19 -10.71
N GLY A 58 8.67 -4.28 -10.94
CA GLY A 58 9.63 -4.81 -9.98
C GLY A 58 11.03 -4.80 -10.59
N LEU A 59 11.99 -4.18 -9.91
CA LEU A 59 13.40 -4.20 -10.31
C LEU A 59 14.32 -4.26 -9.09
N GLY A 60 15.13 -5.31 -9.00
CA GLY A 60 16.07 -5.50 -7.90
C GLY A 60 15.37 -5.59 -6.55
N GLY A 61 15.66 -4.67 -5.63
CA GLY A 61 15.05 -4.54 -4.31
C GLY A 61 13.93 -3.50 -4.23
N THR A 62 13.34 -3.13 -5.37
CA THR A 62 12.32 -2.09 -5.46
C THR A 62 11.09 -2.59 -6.21
N ALA A 63 9.93 -2.36 -5.60
CA ALA A 63 8.60 -2.48 -6.19
C ALA A 63 7.99 -1.08 -6.36
N ARG A 64 7.31 -0.84 -7.48
CA ARG A 64 6.50 0.36 -7.70
C ARG A 64 5.10 -0.08 -8.07
N PHE A 65 4.09 0.51 -7.43
CA PHE A 65 2.68 0.33 -7.72
C PHE A 65 2.05 1.69 -7.96
N GLU A 66 1.40 1.83 -9.10
CA GLU A 66 0.77 3.06 -9.54
C GLU A 66 -0.68 2.80 -9.88
N TRP A 67 -1.55 3.76 -9.57
CA TRP A 67 -2.96 3.67 -9.95
C TRP A 67 -3.54 5.03 -10.34
N ALA A 68 -4.57 5.01 -11.16
CA ALA A 68 -5.35 6.18 -11.56
C ALA A 68 -6.84 5.85 -11.40
N SER A 69 -7.62 6.87 -11.02
CA SER A 69 -9.01 6.71 -10.59
C SER A 69 -9.14 5.78 -9.37
N GLY A 70 -10.21 5.88 -8.60
CA GLY A 70 -10.36 5.08 -7.36
C GLY A 70 -9.69 5.67 -6.11
N PRO A 71 -9.25 4.82 -5.16
CA PRO A 71 -9.02 5.19 -3.77
C PRO A 71 -7.92 6.24 -3.61
N LEU A 72 -8.06 7.04 -2.55
CA LEU A 72 -7.05 7.94 -2.06
C LEU A 72 -5.85 7.15 -1.54
N LEU A 73 -4.68 7.80 -1.50
CA LEU A 73 -3.48 7.18 -0.92
C LEU A 73 -3.71 6.79 0.53
N THR A 74 -4.46 7.57 1.31
CA THR A 74 -4.75 7.27 2.72
C THR A 74 -5.51 5.95 2.85
N GLU A 75 -6.53 5.71 2.01
CA GLU A 75 -7.30 4.46 2.02
C GLU A 75 -6.41 3.26 1.62
N VAL A 76 -5.51 3.46 0.65
CA VAL A 76 -4.52 2.44 0.27
C VAL A 76 -3.55 2.16 1.42
N LEU A 77 -3.09 3.18 2.14
CA LEU A 77 -2.17 3.02 3.27
C LEU A 77 -2.86 2.32 4.46
N ASP A 78 -4.12 2.64 4.75
CA ASP A 78 -4.89 2.03 5.83
C ASP A 78 -5.05 0.51 5.60
N VAL A 79 -5.23 0.10 4.35
CA VAL A 79 -5.33 -1.31 3.95
C VAL A 79 -3.98 -2.03 3.95
N LEU A 80 -2.89 -1.35 3.60
CA LEU A 80 -1.58 -1.98 3.42
C LEU A 80 -0.75 -2.03 4.70
N LEU A 81 -0.83 -1.02 5.55
CA LEU A 81 0.00 -0.95 6.75
C LEU A 81 -0.47 -1.98 7.78
N PRO A 82 0.46 -2.73 8.39
CA PRO A 82 0.09 -3.77 9.33
C PRO A 82 -0.52 -3.14 10.58
N ALA A 83 -1.69 -3.62 10.96
CA ALA A 83 -2.38 -3.22 12.17
C ALA A 83 -2.89 -4.45 12.92
N THR A 84 -3.02 -4.35 14.24
CA THR A 84 -3.67 -5.39 15.03
C THR A 84 -5.08 -4.97 15.42
N TYR A 85 -6.03 -5.87 15.20
CA TYR A 85 -7.44 -5.74 15.60
C TYR A 85 -7.88 -7.05 16.24
N ASP A 86 -8.40 -7.01 17.47
CA ASP A 86 -8.82 -8.18 18.25
C ASP A 86 -7.79 -9.35 18.30
N GLY A 87 -6.50 -9.01 18.30
CA GLY A 87 -5.40 -9.98 18.33
C GLY A 87 -5.07 -10.62 16.99
N GLU A 88 -5.79 -10.26 15.92
CA GLU A 88 -5.47 -10.64 14.56
C GLU A 88 -4.64 -9.56 13.85
N LEU A 89 -3.76 -10.00 12.95
CA LEU A 89 -2.98 -9.11 12.09
C LEU A 89 -3.80 -8.81 10.84
N ASP A 90 -3.94 -7.55 10.49
CA ASP A 90 -4.40 -7.10 9.18
C ASP A 90 -3.26 -6.36 8.45
N GLY A 91 -3.44 -6.13 7.15
CA GLY A 91 -2.46 -5.50 6.28
C GLY A 91 -1.26 -6.40 5.97
N ILE A 92 -0.20 -5.79 5.43
CA ILE A 92 0.98 -6.53 4.98
C ILE A 92 2.00 -6.63 6.13
N PRO A 93 2.29 -7.86 6.61
CA PRO A 93 3.27 -8.06 7.68
C PRO A 93 4.64 -7.50 7.31
N GLY A 94 5.25 -6.76 8.23
CA GLY A 94 6.59 -6.19 8.09
C GLY A 94 6.66 -4.99 7.14
N LEU A 95 5.53 -4.44 6.66
CA LEU A 95 5.54 -3.20 5.90
C LEU A 95 5.57 -2.00 6.85
N ARG A 96 6.43 -1.01 6.56
CA ARG A 96 6.56 0.22 7.35
C ARG A 96 6.55 1.44 6.46
N MET A 97 5.76 2.44 6.81
CA MET A 97 5.81 3.74 6.15
C MET A 97 7.13 4.43 6.46
N THR A 98 7.80 4.93 5.43
CA THR A 98 9.02 5.72 5.56
C THR A 98 8.74 7.19 5.30
N GLU A 99 7.97 7.47 4.25
CA GLU A 99 7.61 8.82 3.82
C GLU A 99 6.26 8.77 3.11
N ALA A 100 5.44 9.81 3.29
CA ALA A 100 4.17 9.93 2.61
C ALA A 100 3.85 11.41 2.35
N GLU A 101 3.26 11.64 1.19
CA GLU A 101 2.71 12.90 0.74
C GLU A 101 1.26 12.68 0.28
N THR A 102 0.61 13.71 -0.25
CA THR A 102 -0.81 13.59 -0.65
C THR A 102 -1.07 12.48 -1.69
N ASN A 103 -0.16 12.29 -2.64
CA ASN A 103 -0.38 11.39 -3.79
C ASN A 103 0.66 10.28 -3.93
N TRP A 104 1.66 10.20 -3.05
CA TRP A 104 2.65 9.15 -3.10
C TRP A 104 3.16 8.78 -1.71
N ALA A 105 3.66 7.56 -1.57
CA ALA A 105 4.33 7.10 -0.36
C ALA A 105 5.49 6.17 -0.68
N ILE A 106 6.47 6.13 0.23
CA ILE A 106 7.58 5.18 0.23
C ILE A 106 7.43 4.32 1.47
N LEU A 107 7.36 3.02 1.25
CA LEU A 107 7.27 2.02 2.30
C LEU A 107 8.47 1.07 2.22
N ARG A 108 8.84 0.51 3.36
CA ARG A 108 9.90 -0.48 3.49
C ARG A 108 9.30 -1.79 3.98
N TRP A 109 9.51 -2.86 3.23
CA TRP A 109 9.16 -4.21 3.64
C TRP A 109 10.38 -4.86 4.28
N LEU A 110 10.24 -5.27 5.54
CA LEU A 110 11.32 -5.70 6.42
C LEU A 110 11.86 -7.13 6.21
N PRO A 111 11.12 -8.11 5.65
CA PRO A 111 11.67 -9.42 5.35
C PRO A 111 12.94 -9.35 4.49
N ALA A 112 13.90 -10.24 4.72
CA ALA A 112 15.23 -10.15 4.14
C ALA A 112 15.34 -10.77 2.73
N PRO A 113 15.95 -10.07 1.74
CA PRO A 113 16.47 -8.71 1.84
C PRO A 113 15.35 -7.65 1.84
N PRO A 114 15.48 -6.57 2.64
CA PRO A 114 14.48 -5.51 2.71
C PRO A 114 14.20 -4.91 1.33
N THR A 115 12.92 -4.71 1.05
CA THR A 115 12.42 -4.25 -0.26
C THR A 115 11.70 -2.91 -0.10
N ARG A 116 11.92 -1.97 -1.02
CA ARG A 116 11.18 -0.70 -1.05
C ARG A 116 9.93 -0.82 -1.92
N LEU A 117 8.83 -0.26 -1.45
CA LEU A 117 7.59 -0.09 -2.21
C LEU A 117 7.33 1.39 -2.42
N TYR A 118 7.23 1.78 -3.69
CA TYR A 118 6.77 3.11 -4.08
C TYR A 118 5.29 3.01 -4.46
N LEU A 119 4.46 3.80 -3.81
CA LEU A 119 3.05 3.98 -4.12
C LEU A 119 2.85 5.32 -4.80
N THR A 120 2.12 5.38 -5.90
CA THR A 120 1.81 6.65 -6.58
C THR A 120 0.39 6.63 -7.13
N ARG A 121 -0.43 7.55 -6.63
CA ARG A 121 -1.72 7.90 -7.21
C ARG A 121 -1.51 8.92 -8.32
N LEU A 122 -1.79 8.50 -9.55
CA LEU A 122 -1.77 9.35 -10.73
C LEU A 122 -3.05 10.22 -10.77
N PRO A 123 -2.98 11.43 -11.34
CA PRO A 123 -4.17 12.23 -11.58
C PRO A 123 -5.15 11.48 -12.49
N ALA A 124 -6.45 11.75 -12.31
CA ALA A 124 -7.47 11.21 -13.20
C ALA A 124 -7.16 11.59 -14.66
N LEU A 125 -7.42 10.67 -15.59
CA LEU A 125 -7.06 10.87 -17.00
C LEU A 125 -7.64 12.17 -17.58
N ASP A 126 -8.87 12.51 -17.18
CA ASP A 126 -9.54 13.75 -17.61
C ASP A 126 -8.90 15.00 -17.01
N GLN A 127 -8.42 14.93 -15.76
CA GLN A 127 -7.65 16.01 -15.13
C GLN A 127 -6.30 16.19 -15.84
N ALA A 128 -5.59 15.09 -16.12
CA ALA A 128 -4.33 15.14 -16.86
C ALA A 128 -4.49 15.76 -18.26
N ARG A 129 -5.60 15.46 -18.94
CA ARG A 129 -5.95 16.07 -20.24
C ARG A 129 -6.28 17.55 -20.11
N ALA A 130 -7.03 17.96 -19.08
CA ALA A 130 -7.36 19.35 -18.82
C ALA A 130 -6.13 20.21 -18.49
N ASP A 131 -5.21 19.68 -17.68
CA ASP A 131 -3.96 20.36 -17.31
C ASP A 131 -3.04 20.55 -18.52
N PHE A 132 -2.96 19.53 -19.38
CA PHE A 132 -2.21 19.60 -20.63
C PHE A 132 -2.80 20.64 -21.58
N ALA A 133 -4.13 20.65 -21.79
CA ALA A 133 -4.79 21.63 -22.64
C ALA A 133 -4.60 23.08 -22.13
N SER A 134 -4.69 23.29 -20.82
CA SER A 134 -4.50 24.61 -20.18
C SER A 134 -3.07 25.12 -20.32
N SER A 135 -2.09 24.22 -20.28
CA SER A 135 -0.67 24.56 -20.48
C SER A 135 -0.37 24.98 -21.93
N GLN A 136 -1.06 24.40 -22.91
CA GLN A 136 -0.90 24.74 -24.33
C GLN A 136 -1.60 26.06 -24.71
N ALA A 137 -2.70 26.43 -24.03
CA ALA A 137 -3.43 27.67 -24.29
C ALA A 137 -2.76 28.94 -23.74
N SER A 138 -1.71 28.78 -22.93
CA SER A 138 -0.97 29.88 -22.29
C SER A 138 0.35 30.23 -23.00
N THR A 139 0.60 29.67 -24.19
CA THR A 139 1.79 29.92 -25.04
C THR A 139 1.37 30.67 -26.30
#